data_AF-A0A1J3FYX4-F1
#
_entry.id   AF-A0A1J3FYX4-F1
#
_cell.length_a   1.000
_cell.length_b   1.000
_cell.length_c   1.000
_cell.angle_alpha   90.00
_cell.angle_beta   90.00
_cell.angle_gamma   90.00
#
_symmetry.space_group_name_H-M   'P 1'
#
loop_
_entity.id
_entity.type
_entity.pdbx_description
1 polymer ?
#
loop_
_entity_poly.entity_id
_entity_poly.type
_entity_poly.pdbx_seq_one_letter_code
_entity_poly.pdbx_strand_id
1 'polypeptide(L)'
;KINLLKLAHFAVLVSRQYPEKEAAVSYLEGVIEKLRATKESRINEPISYIETQIALFKLEQGDQKECKKILEDVKSSLDSMTDIDPSVYANFFWVSSQYHKFR
;
A
#
# COMPACT_ATOMS: atom_id res chain seq x y z
N LYS A 1 16.12 14.74 8.13
CA LYS A 1 15.07 13.76 8.49
C LYS A 1 14.41 13.31 7.21
N ILE A 2 14.55 12.05 6.83
CA ILE A 2 13.91 11.49 5.63
C ILE A 2 12.41 11.37 5.94
N ASN A 3 11.55 11.87 5.07
CA ASN A 3 10.11 11.67 5.21
C ASN A 3 9.80 10.19 4.92
N LEU A 4 9.16 9.49 5.86
CA LEU A 4 8.77 8.08 5.74
C LEU A 4 7.90 7.82 4.48
N LEU A 5 7.07 8.80 4.11
CA LEU A 5 6.31 8.80 2.85
C LEU A 5 7.20 8.69 1.60
N LYS A 6 8.33 9.38 1.57
CA LYS A 6 9.27 9.27 0.44
C LYS A 6 9.89 7.87 0.40
N LEU A 7 10.17 7.27 1.56
CA LEU A 7 10.68 5.90 1.62
C LEU A 7 9.64 4.90 1.08
N ALA A 8 8.37 5.06 1.43
CA ALA A 8 7.28 4.26 0.88
C ALA A 8 7.14 4.43 -0.64
N HIS A 9 7.22 5.66 -1.15
CA HIS A 9 7.23 5.91 -2.59
C HIS A 9 8.40 5.21 -3.30
N PHE A 10 9.60 5.26 -2.71
CA PHE A 10 10.77 4.56 -3.25
C PHE A 10 10.57 3.04 -3.22
N ALA A 11 10.07 2.48 -2.12
CA ALA A 11 9.79 1.05 -2.03
C ALA A 11 8.79 0.59 -3.10
N VAL A 12 7.77 1.39 -3.40
CA VAL A 12 6.78 1.12 -4.44
C VAL A 12 7.35 1.26 -5.86
N LEU A 13 8.24 2.22 -6.09
CA LEU A 13 8.97 2.34 -7.35
C LEU A 13 9.89 1.15 -7.59
N VAL A 14 10.53 0.66 -6.54
CA VAL A 14 11.39 -0.53 -6.56
C VAL A 14 10.55 -1.78 -6.81
N SER A 15 9.41 -1.95 -6.13
CA SER A 15 8.54 -3.12 -6.31
C SER A 15 7.98 -3.24 -7.74
N ARG A 16 7.76 -2.13 -8.44
CA ARG A 16 7.34 -2.11 -9.85
C ARG A 16 8.42 -2.57 -10.83
N GLN A 17 9.69 -2.53 -10.45
CA GLN A 17 10.79 -3.02 -11.29
C GLN A 17 11.01 -4.52 -11.16
N TYR A 18 10.35 -5.19 -10.20
CA TYR A 18 10.44 -6.64 -10.10
C TYR A 18 9.64 -7.30 -11.22
N PRO A 19 10.25 -8.26 -11.95
CA PRO A 19 9.53 -9.05 -12.95
C PRO A 19 8.53 -10.02 -12.30
N GLU A 20 8.78 -10.39 -11.05
CA GLU A 20 7.96 -11.33 -10.28
C GLU A 20 7.15 -10.60 -9.21
N LYS A 21 5.82 -10.69 -9.32
CA LYS A 21 4.91 -9.94 -8.44
C LYS A 21 4.86 -10.50 -7.03
N GLU A 22 5.08 -11.79 -6.84
CA GLU A 22 5.22 -12.40 -5.51
C GLU A 22 6.45 -11.87 -4.78
N ALA A 23 7.60 -11.77 -5.46
CA ALA A 23 8.81 -11.18 -4.88
C ALA A 23 8.60 -9.69 -4.52
N ALA A 24 7.87 -8.95 -5.36
CA ALA A 24 7.50 -7.56 -5.10
C ALA A 24 6.63 -7.41 -3.85
N VAL A 25 5.63 -8.29 -3.66
CA VAL A 25 4.76 -8.30 -2.48
C VAL A 25 5.57 -8.62 -1.22
N SER A 26 6.38 -9.68 -1.26
CA SER A 26 7.21 -10.09 -0.11
C SER A 26 8.21 -8.99 0.30
N TYR A 27 8.78 -8.28 -0.68
CA TYR A 27 9.61 -7.10 -0.42
C TYR A 27 8.83 -5.99 0.31
N LEU A 28 7.64 -5.65 -0.19
CA LEU A 28 6.79 -4.60 0.38
C LEU A 28 6.32 -4.95 1.80
N GLU A 29 6.00 -6.22 2.08
CA GLU A 29 5.70 -6.70 3.43
C GLU A 29 6.90 -6.54 4.38
N GLY A 30 8.11 -6.86 3.91
CA GLY A 30 9.34 -6.62 4.67
C GLY A 30 9.63 -5.14 4.95
N VAL A 31 9.23 -4.24 4.03
CA VAL A 31 9.32 -2.78 4.26
C VAL A 31 8.29 -2.33 5.30
N ILE A 32 7.06 -2.87 5.27
CA ILE A 32 6.04 -2.59 6.31
C ILE A 32 6.56 -3.00 7.69
N GLU A 33 7.18 -4.17 7.81
CA GLU A 33 7.71 -4.65 9.09
C GLU A 33 8.81 -3.73 9.64
N LYS A 34 9.72 -3.26 8.77
CA LYS A 34 10.75 -2.26 9.14
C LYS A 34 10.15 -0.91 9.53
N LEU A 35 9.10 -0.47 8.83
CA LEU A 35 8.38 0.76 9.18
C LEU A 35 7.71 0.63 10.56
N ARG A 36 7.05 -0.50 10.84
CA ARG A 36 6.46 -0.80 12.16
C ARG A 36 7.53 -0.84 13.26
N ALA A 37 8.71 -1.39 12.98
CA ALA A 37 9.83 -1.42 13.91
C ALA A 37 10.38 -0.03 14.29
N THR A 38 10.20 0.96 13.40
CA THR A 38 10.68 2.34 13.62
C THR A 38 9.80 3.11 14.63
N LYS A 39 8.58 2.63 14.94
CA LYS A 39 7.64 3.20 15.94
C LYS A 39 7.45 4.73 15.87
N GLU A 40 7.47 5.31 14.68
CA GLU A 40 7.14 6.74 14.49
C GLU A 40 5.62 6.96 14.47
N SER A 41 5.13 8.13 14.91
CA SER A 41 3.68 8.43 14.93
C SER A 41 3.04 8.49 13.55
N ARG A 42 3.82 8.67 12.47
CA ARG A 42 3.33 8.75 11.08
C ARG A 42 3.71 7.52 10.24
N ILE A 43 3.78 6.34 10.86
CA ILE A 43 4.01 5.09 10.13
C ILE A 43 2.75 4.59 9.43
N ASN A 44 1.56 4.99 9.89
CA ASN A 44 0.32 4.46 9.36
C ASN A 44 0.05 4.91 7.91
N GLU A 45 0.34 6.18 7.58
CA GLU A 45 0.22 6.69 6.21
C GLU A 45 1.05 5.90 5.19
N PRO A 46 2.38 5.71 5.38
CA PRO A 46 3.18 4.92 4.45
C PRO A 46 2.82 3.43 4.46
N ILE A 47 2.36 2.88 5.58
CA ILE A 47 1.89 1.48 5.64
C ILE A 47 0.65 1.31 4.76
N SER A 48 -0.38 2.16 4.93
CA SER A 48 -1.59 2.11 4.11
C SER A 48 -1.30 2.34 2.62
N TYR A 49 -0.33 3.20 2.30
CA TYR A 49 0.12 3.40 0.92
C TYR A 49 0.73 2.12 0.32
N ILE A 50 1.60 1.44 1.08
CA ILE A 50 2.24 0.19 0.63
C ILE A 50 1.21 -0.94 0.53
N GLU A 51 0.30 -1.08 1.50
CA GLU A 51 -0.78 -2.08 1.48
C GLU A 51 -1.68 -1.91 0.26
N THR A 52 -2.01 -0.67 -0.10
CA THR A 52 -2.76 -0.37 -1.32
C THR A 52 -2.02 -0.85 -2.58
N GLN A 53 -0.69 -0.72 -2.64
CA GLN A 53 0.08 -1.24 -3.78
C GLN A 53 0.17 -2.77 -3.78
N ILE A 54 0.29 -3.40 -2.61
CA ILE A 54 0.21 -4.87 -2.50
C ILE A 54 -1.14 -5.37 -3.04
N ALA A 55 -2.24 -4.69 -2.70
CA ALA A 55 -3.56 -5.02 -3.24
C ALA A 55 -3.60 -4.92 -4.77
N LEU A 56 -2.95 -3.93 -5.37
CA LEU A 56 -2.83 -3.83 -6.83
C LEU A 56 -2.05 -5.02 -7.42
N PHE A 57 -0.90 -5.40 -6.82
CA PHE A 57 -0.13 -6.53 -7.31
C PHE A 57 -0.88 -7.86 -7.19
N LYS A 58 -1.62 -8.08 -6.10
CA LYS A 58 -2.50 -9.25 -5.95
C LYS A 58 -3.64 -9.25 -6.98
N LEU A 59 -4.14 -8.07 -7.36
CA LEU A 59 -5.23 -7.95 -8.33
C LEU A 59 -4.75 -8.41 -9.71
N GLU A 60 -3.55 -7.99 -10.08
CA GLU A 60 -2.94 -8.40 -11.34
C GLU A 60 -2.53 -9.88 -11.36
N GLN A 61 -2.38 -10.52 -10.21
CA GLN A 61 -2.20 -11.99 -10.08
C GLN A 61 -3.52 -12.77 -10.19
N GLY A 62 -4.67 -12.08 -10.15
CA GLY A 62 -6.01 -12.69 -10.20
C GLY A 62 -6.65 -12.91 -8.82
N ASP A 63 -5.99 -12.53 -7.73
CA ASP A 63 -6.44 -12.74 -6.35
C ASP A 63 -7.41 -11.65 -5.86
N GLN A 64 -8.52 -11.48 -6.57
CA GLN A 64 -9.52 -10.43 -6.30
C GLN A 64 -10.08 -10.45 -4.86
N LYS A 65 -10.23 -11.64 -4.26
CA LYS A 65 -10.75 -11.79 -2.89
C LYS A 65 -9.81 -11.15 -1.86
N GLU A 66 -8.52 -11.41 -1.98
CA GLU A 66 -7.49 -10.86 -1.10
C GLU A 66 -7.34 -9.35 -1.31
N CYS A 67 -7.40 -8.88 -2.56
CA CYS A 67 -7.39 -7.43 -2.86
C CYS A 67 -8.51 -6.69 -2.17
N LYS A 68 -9.74 -7.21 -2.25
CA LYS A 68 -10.89 -6.60 -1.59
C LYS A 68 -10.67 -6.51 -0.08
N LYS A 69 -10.19 -7.59 0.53
CA LYS A 69 -9.94 -7.65 1.96
C LYS A 69 -8.91 -6.60 2.39
N ILE A 70 -7.80 -6.48 1.65
CA ILE A 70 -6.77 -5.47 1.91
C ILE A 70 -7.33 -4.05 1.71
N LEU A 71 -8.10 -3.81 0.66
CA LEU A 71 -8.70 -2.50 0.42
C LEU A 71 -9.70 -2.10 1.53
N GLU A 72 -10.49 -3.04 2.06
CA GLU A 72 -11.39 -2.76 3.18
C GLU A 72 -10.62 -2.50 4.49
N ASP A 73 -9.55 -3.24 4.75
CA ASP A 73 -8.67 -3.04 5.90
C ASP A 73 -7.99 -1.66 5.85
N VAL A 74 -7.40 -1.33 4.69
CA VAL A 74 -6.80 -0.01 4.44
C VAL A 74 -7.84 1.09 4.57
N LYS A 75 -9.06 0.91 4.02
CA LYS A 75 -10.14 1.89 4.16
C LYS A 75 -10.51 2.13 5.62
N SER A 76 -10.64 1.08 6.42
CA SER A 76 -10.94 1.20 7.85
C SER A 76 -9.81 1.89 8.62
N SER A 77 -8.55 1.61 8.25
CA SER A 77 -7.38 2.31 8.79
C SER A 77 -7.41 3.80 8.43
N LEU A 78 -7.67 4.12 7.15
CA LEU A 78 -7.73 5.51 6.68
C LEU A 78 -8.88 6.30 7.31
N ASP A 79 -10.05 5.69 7.48
CA ASP A 79 -11.22 6.32 8.12
C ASP A 79 -10.96 6.65 9.60
N SER A 80 -10.12 5.84 10.26
CA SER A 80 -9.71 6.04 11.66
C SER A 80 -8.69 7.18 11.85
N MET A 81 -8.12 7.72 10.76
CA MET A 81 -7.08 8.75 10.81
C MET A 81 -7.59 10.07 10.24
N THR A 82 -7.57 11.12 11.06
CA THR A 82 -8.15 12.43 10.73
C THR A 82 -7.18 13.42 10.07
N ASP A 83 -5.89 13.10 9.98
CA ASP A 83 -4.82 13.96 9.40
C ASP A 83 -3.97 13.15 8.41
N ILE A 84 -4.58 12.68 7.31
CA ILE A 84 -3.88 11.94 6.24
C ILE A 84 -3.60 12.88 5.07
N ASP A 85 -2.41 12.74 4.49
CA ASP A 85 -2.10 13.45 3.24
C ASP A 85 -3.06 13.04 2.11
N PRO A 86 -3.70 14.00 1.41
CA PRO A 86 -4.66 13.71 0.33
C PRO A 86 -4.06 12.87 -0.80
N SER A 87 -2.74 12.82 -0.96
CA SER A 87 -2.07 11.96 -1.94
C SER A 87 -2.25 10.47 -1.63
N VAL A 88 -2.32 10.09 -0.35
CA VAL A 88 -2.54 8.70 0.08
C VAL A 88 -3.97 8.28 -0.26
N TYR A 89 -4.94 9.15 0.03
CA TYR A 89 -6.34 8.95 -0.35
C TYR A 89 -6.51 8.84 -1.86
N ALA A 90 -5.87 9.73 -2.62
CA ALA A 90 -5.91 9.69 -4.08
C ALA A 90 -5.39 8.35 -4.63
N ASN A 91 -4.29 7.82 -4.08
CA ASN A 91 -3.78 6.51 -4.48
C ASN A 91 -4.73 5.36 -4.11
N PHE A 92 -5.29 5.40 -2.90
CA PHE A 92 -6.28 4.41 -2.46
C PHE A 92 -7.50 4.34 -3.38
N PHE A 93 -8.10 5.50 -3.69
CA PHE A 93 -9.23 5.57 -4.61
C PHE A 93 -8.84 5.18 -6.04
N TRP A 94 -7.63 5.50 -6.48
CA TRP A 94 -7.14 5.09 -7.79
C TRP A 94 -7.02 3.56 -7.90
N VAL A 95 -6.41 2.89 -6.92
CA VAL A 95 -6.33 1.42 -6.91
C VAL A 95 -7.70 0.77 -6.74
N SER A 96 -8.58 1.33 -5.90
CA SER A 96 -9.97 0.87 -5.80
C SER A 96 -10.69 0.99 -7.15
N SER A 97 -10.46 2.07 -7.90
CA SER A 97 -11.00 2.23 -9.25
C SER A 97 -10.46 1.17 -10.21
N GLN A 98 -9.16 0.84 -10.15
CA GLN A 98 -8.59 -0.26 -10.93
C GLN A 98 -9.22 -1.61 -10.55
N TYR A 99 -9.43 -1.87 -9.26
CA TYR A 99 -10.13 -3.07 -8.78
C TYR A 99 -11.55 -3.17 -9.35
N HIS A 100 -12.32 -2.09 -9.30
CA HIS A 100 -13.67 -2.07 -9.88
C HIS A 100 -13.69 -2.18 -11.39
N LYS A 101 -12.63 -1.74 -12.08
CA LYS A 101 -12.50 -1.85 -13.55
C LYS A 101 -12.08 -3.24 -14.01
N PHE A 102 -11.36 -3.99 -13.18
CA PHE A 102 -10.98 -5.40 -13.42
C PHE A 102 -12.09 -6.41 -13.07
N ARG A 103 -13.19 -5.95 -12.46
CA ARG A 103 -14.40 -6.73 -12.16
C ARG A 103 -15.34 -6.78 -13.37
#